data_AF-A0A920HDC9-F1
#
_entry.id   AF-A0A920HDC9-F1
#
_cell.length_a   1.000
_cell.length_b   1.000
_cell.length_c   1.000
_cell.angle_alpha   90.00
_cell.angle_beta   90.00
_cell.angle_gamma   90.00
#
_symmetry.space_group_name_H-M   'P 1'
#
loop_
_entity.id
_entity.type
_entity.pdbx_description
1 polymer ?
#
loop_
_entity_poly.entity_id
_entity_poly.type
_entity_poly.pdbx_seq_one_letter_code
_entity_poly.pdbx_strand_id
1 'polypeptide(L)'
;MTQKLRRMQTSLHTKKVGWCGLGAMGSVMAPHLLAVTDNLIGYDVNPHVWQTALFNPDLKRAEQLTDLAQTDTLITMLPDGPAVRSVCEAVLSAGFSGTIIDMSSCHPQDSLSLADDITARVAVSSMHLYLGCGQSHQCRADDHGWRQG
;
A
#
# COMPACT_ATOMS: atom_id res chain seq x y z
N MET A 1 38.12 -6.73 16.65
CA MET A 1 37.47 -6.30 17.91
C MET A 1 36.84 -4.93 17.69
N THR A 2 35.63 -4.89 17.13
CA THR A 2 34.32 -4.76 17.83
C THR A 2 33.85 -3.32 18.00
N GLN A 3 33.22 -2.78 16.96
CA GLN A 3 32.14 -1.81 17.09
C GLN A 3 30.86 -2.48 16.56
N LYS A 4 30.21 -3.24 17.45
CA LYS A 4 28.84 -2.92 17.93
C LYS A 4 27.87 -2.78 16.76
N LEU A 5 27.42 -3.90 16.17
CA LEU A 5 26.21 -4.57 16.63
C LEU A 5 25.15 -3.58 17.16
N ARG A 6 24.68 -2.71 16.28
CA ARG A 6 23.33 -2.12 16.37
C ARG A 6 22.48 -2.55 15.17
N ARG A 7 22.70 -3.79 14.72
CA ARG A 7 21.67 -4.55 14.03
C ARG A 7 20.72 -4.96 15.14
N MET A 8 19.77 -4.08 15.49
CA MET A 8 18.60 -4.51 16.26
C MET A 8 18.07 -5.70 15.48
N GLN A 9 18.19 -6.88 16.09
CA GLN A 9 17.59 -8.10 15.60
C GLN A 9 16.08 -7.90 15.69
N THR A 10 15.51 -7.15 14.75
CA THR A 10 14.12 -7.35 14.39
C THR A 10 14.08 -8.77 13.88
N SER A 11 13.33 -9.64 14.55
CA SER A 11 13.21 -11.06 14.21
C SER A 11 13.23 -11.25 12.70
N LEU A 12 13.95 -12.25 12.20
CA LEU A 12 13.85 -12.73 10.82
C LEU A 12 12.47 -13.36 10.59
N HIS A 13 11.40 -12.60 10.81
CA HIS A 13 10.15 -12.81 10.12
C HIS A 13 10.44 -12.38 8.69
N THR A 14 10.38 -13.33 7.76
CA THR A 14 10.21 -13.01 6.36
C THR A 14 8.96 -12.15 6.25
N LYS A 15 9.14 -10.83 6.18
CA LYS A 15 8.02 -9.89 6.17
C LYS A 15 7.15 -10.18 4.96
N LYS A 16 5.91 -10.59 5.19
CA LYS A 16 4.91 -10.80 4.16
C LYS A 16 4.39 -9.44 3.71
N VAL A 17 4.38 -9.22 2.41
CA VAL A 17 3.90 -7.98 1.80
C VAL A 17 2.61 -8.28 1.05
N GLY A 18 1.56 -7.54 1.38
CA GLY A 18 0.31 -7.49 0.63
C GLY A 18 0.33 -6.36 -0.38
N TRP A 19 -0.19 -6.61 -1.58
CA TRP A 19 -0.36 -5.61 -2.62
C TRP A 19 -1.82 -5.58 -3.07
N CYS A 20 -2.47 -4.42 -2.99
CA CYS A 20 -3.85 -4.24 -3.43
C CYS A 20 -3.92 -3.23 -4.59
N GLY A 21 -4.39 -3.70 -5.75
CA GLY A 21 -4.51 -2.92 -6.98
C GLY A 21 -3.41 -3.24 -7.99
N LEU A 22 -3.74 -4.03 -8.99
CA LEU A 22 -2.88 -4.52 -10.09
C LEU A 22 -3.32 -3.95 -11.45
N GLY A 23 -3.85 -2.72 -11.45
CA GLY A 23 -4.14 -1.95 -12.65
C GLY A 23 -2.87 -1.55 -13.43
N ALA A 24 -2.96 -0.52 -14.28
CA ALA A 24 -1.88 -0.12 -15.18
C ALA A 24 -0.53 0.10 -14.48
N MET A 25 -0.53 0.78 -13.33
CA MET A 25 0.70 1.00 -12.54
C MET A 25 1.00 -0.16 -11.59
N GLY A 26 -0.03 -0.73 -10.96
CA GLY A 26 0.15 -1.80 -9.98
C GLY A 26 0.78 -3.06 -10.56
N SER A 27 0.38 -3.43 -11.77
CA SER A 27 0.95 -4.58 -12.49
C SER A 27 2.42 -4.39 -12.89
N VAL A 28 2.87 -3.15 -13.05
CA VAL A 28 4.29 -2.83 -13.33
C VAL A 28 5.11 -2.75 -12.04
N MET A 29 4.53 -2.20 -10.97
CA MET A 29 5.23 -1.94 -9.71
C MET A 29 5.33 -3.16 -8.81
N ALA A 30 4.27 -3.96 -8.67
CA ALA A 30 4.27 -5.12 -7.79
C ALA A 30 5.40 -6.13 -8.11
N PRO A 31 5.69 -6.45 -9.39
CA PRO A 31 6.80 -7.35 -9.73
C PRO A 31 8.18 -6.85 -9.31
N HIS A 32 8.41 -5.54 -9.23
CA HIS A 32 9.70 -5.03 -8.76
C HIS A 32 9.95 -5.36 -7.29
N LEU A 33 8.89 -5.54 -6.49
CA LEU A 33 9.06 -6.01 -5.11
C LEU A 33 9.52 -7.47 -5.05
N LEU A 34 9.25 -8.28 -6.06
CA LEU A 34 9.74 -9.66 -6.11
C LEU A 34 11.27 -9.74 -6.22
N ALA A 35 11.94 -8.66 -6.65
CA ALA A 35 13.40 -8.58 -6.63
C ALA A 35 13.99 -8.40 -5.23
N VAL A 36 13.17 -8.01 -4.24
CA VAL A 36 13.59 -7.73 -2.86
C VAL A 36 12.86 -8.56 -1.80
N THR A 37 11.80 -9.28 -2.16
CA THR A 37 11.07 -10.21 -1.29
C THR A 37 10.39 -11.34 -2.06
N ASP A 38 10.50 -12.57 -1.54
CA ASP A 38 9.79 -13.75 -2.09
C ASP A 38 8.38 -13.95 -1.46
N ASN A 39 7.96 -13.04 -0.58
CA ASN A 39 6.74 -13.15 0.22
C ASN A 39 5.71 -12.08 -0.13
N LEU A 40 5.50 -11.87 -1.43
CA LEU A 40 4.50 -10.94 -1.97
C LEU A 40 3.21 -11.69 -2.33
N ILE A 41 2.07 -11.20 -1.85
CA ILE A 41 0.73 -11.64 -2.23
C ILE A 41 -0.08 -10.45 -2.75
N GLY A 42 -0.72 -10.62 -3.89
CA GLY A 42 -1.49 -9.57 -4.56
C GLY A 42 -2.98 -9.84 -4.59
N TYR A 43 -3.79 -8.77 -4.55
CA TYR A 43 -5.22 -8.79 -4.78
C TYR A 43 -5.63 -7.67 -5.74
N ASP A 44 -6.62 -7.96 -6.57
CA ASP A 44 -7.35 -6.95 -7.35
C ASP A 44 -8.81 -7.40 -7.47
N VAL A 45 -9.73 -6.44 -7.42
CA VAL A 45 -11.17 -6.69 -7.59
C VAL A 45 -11.51 -7.15 -9.00
N ASN A 46 -10.73 -6.74 -10.00
CA ASN A 46 -10.86 -7.18 -11.38
C ASN A 46 -10.02 -8.46 -11.60
N PRO A 47 -10.66 -9.63 -11.75
CA PRO A 47 -9.93 -10.89 -11.91
C PRO A 47 -9.15 -10.99 -13.23
N HIS A 48 -9.44 -10.13 -14.22
CA HIS A 48 -8.78 -10.18 -15.53
C HIS A 48 -7.33 -9.69 -15.48
N VAL A 49 -6.93 -8.93 -14.44
CA VAL A 49 -5.54 -8.42 -14.33
C VAL A 49 -4.50 -9.55 -14.30
N TRP A 50 -4.88 -10.71 -13.74
CA TRP A 50 -4.05 -11.91 -13.62
C TRP A 50 -3.80 -12.63 -14.96
N GLN A 51 -4.54 -12.25 -16.00
CA GLN A 51 -4.41 -12.82 -17.36
C GLN A 51 -3.71 -11.85 -18.32
N THR A 52 -3.29 -10.67 -17.84
CA THR A 52 -2.65 -9.66 -18.68
C THR A 52 -1.20 -10.04 -18.98
N ALA A 53 -0.69 -9.60 -20.14
CA ALA A 53 0.72 -9.80 -20.50
C ALA A 53 1.71 -9.05 -19.59
N LEU A 54 1.23 -8.11 -18.77
CA LEU A 54 2.02 -7.35 -17.80
C LEU A 54 2.20 -8.10 -16.47
N PHE A 55 1.43 -9.17 -16.24
CA PHE A 55 1.46 -9.91 -15.00
C PHE A 55 2.71 -10.79 -14.88
N ASN A 56 3.33 -10.78 -13.69
CA ASN A 56 4.44 -11.68 -13.35
C ASN A 56 3.89 -12.96 -12.68
N PRO A 57 4.13 -14.16 -13.23
CA PRO A 57 3.61 -15.42 -12.70
C PRO A 57 4.09 -15.77 -11.29
N ASP A 58 5.19 -15.17 -10.81
CA ASP A 58 5.73 -15.41 -9.47
C ASP A 58 4.97 -14.62 -8.38
N LEU A 59 4.13 -13.65 -8.76
CA LEU A 59 3.25 -12.95 -7.82
C LEU A 59 2.12 -13.87 -7.36
N LYS A 60 2.13 -14.23 -6.07
CA LYS A 60 1.06 -15.05 -5.47
C LYS A 60 -0.26 -14.27 -5.48
N ARG A 61 -1.33 -14.94 -5.86
CA ARG A 61 -2.69 -14.38 -5.85
C ARG A 61 -3.40 -14.67 -4.54
N ALA A 62 -3.95 -13.64 -3.90
CA ALA A 62 -4.96 -13.78 -2.86
C ALA A 62 -6.30 -14.21 -3.47
N GLU A 63 -7.02 -15.12 -2.81
CA GLU A 63 -8.35 -15.53 -3.23
C GLU A 63 -9.38 -14.44 -2.88
N GLN A 64 -9.17 -13.78 -1.74
CA GLN A 64 -10.05 -12.76 -1.18
C GLN A 64 -9.24 -11.57 -0.66
N LEU A 65 -9.85 -10.39 -0.65
CA LEU A 65 -9.21 -9.17 -0.12
C LEU A 65 -8.73 -9.34 1.32
N THR A 66 -9.51 -10.07 2.13
CA THR A 66 -9.21 -10.34 3.55
C THR A 66 -7.96 -11.18 3.76
N ASP A 67 -7.49 -11.92 2.75
CA ASP A 67 -6.26 -12.71 2.86
C ASP A 67 -5.04 -11.80 3.07
N LEU A 68 -5.11 -10.54 2.64
CA LEU A 68 -4.08 -9.54 2.87
C LEU A 68 -3.92 -9.17 4.35
N ALA A 69 -4.90 -9.51 5.22
CA ALA A 69 -4.79 -9.27 6.66
C ALA A 69 -3.65 -10.07 7.32
N GLN A 70 -3.18 -11.14 6.67
CA GLN A 70 -2.09 -12.01 7.14
C GLN A 70 -0.70 -11.48 6.79
N THR A 71 -0.61 -10.25 6.29
CA THR A 71 0.65 -9.60 5.86
C THR A 71 1.16 -8.62 6.92
N ASP A 72 2.47 -8.36 6.92
CA ASP A 72 3.10 -7.41 7.84
C ASP A 72 3.05 -5.97 7.29
N THR A 73 2.93 -5.84 5.97
CA THR A 73 2.86 -4.56 5.27
C THR A 73 1.90 -4.68 4.10
N LEU A 74 0.91 -3.79 4.05
CA LEU A 74 -0.04 -3.68 2.95
C LEU A 74 0.29 -2.43 2.12
N ILE A 75 0.47 -2.60 0.83
CA ILE A 75 0.62 -1.51 -0.13
C ILE A 75 -0.67 -1.39 -0.93
N THR A 76 -1.26 -0.20 -0.98
CA THR A 76 -2.44 0.10 -1.81
C THR A 76 -2.07 0.98 -2.99
N MET A 77 -2.58 0.63 -4.18
CA MET A 77 -2.40 1.43 -5.40
C MET A 77 -3.72 1.47 -6.19
N LEU A 78 -4.63 2.30 -5.71
CA LEU A 78 -6.06 2.32 -6.06
C LEU A 78 -6.46 3.64 -6.74
N PRO A 79 -7.63 3.69 -7.40
CA PRO A 79 -8.02 4.85 -8.20
C PRO A 79 -8.41 6.09 -7.39
N ASP A 80 -8.96 5.93 -6.18
CA ASP A 80 -9.48 7.04 -5.37
C ASP A 80 -9.52 6.72 -3.87
N GLY A 81 -9.79 7.74 -3.04
CA GLY A 81 -9.88 7.64 -1.58
C GLY A 81 -10.94 6.65 -1.08
N PRO A 82 -12.17 6.63 -1.62
CA PRO A 82 -13.18 5.63 -1.27
C PRO A 82 -12.72 4.18 -1.48
N ALA A 83 -12.01 3.88 -2.57
CA ALA A 83 -11.44 2.55 -2.80
C ALA A 83 -10.40 2.18 -1.73
N VAL A 84 -9.51 3.12 -1.37
CA VAL A 84 -8.52 2.91 -0.29
C VAL A 84 -9.21 2.65 1.04
N ARG A 85 -10.22 3.46 1.39
CA ARG A 85 -11.00 3.29 2.62
C ARG A 85 -11.65 1.91 2.71
N SER A 86 -12.35 1.50 1.65
CA SER A 86 -13.01 0.18 1.59
C SER A 86 -12.01 -0.96 1.80
N VAL A 87 -10.84 -0.88 1.16
CA VAL A 87 -9.76 -1.86 1.32
C VAL A 87 -9.25 -1.89 2.76
N CYS A 88 -8.95 -0.73 3.34
CA CYS A 88 -8.46 -0.64 4.71
C CYS A 88 -9.48 -1.19 5.71
N GLU A 89 -10.75 -0.79 5.62
CA GLU A 89 -11.80 -1.27 6.51
C GLU A 89 -11.97 -2.80 6.44
N ALA A 90 -11.92 -3.38 5.24
CA ALA A 90 -12.04 -4.81 5.05
C ALA A 90 -10.87 -5.58 5.70
N VAL A 91 -9.62 -5.17 5.47
CA VAL A 91 -8.45 -5.88 6.03
C VAL A 91 -8.32 -5.67 7.54
N LEU A 92 -8.66 -4.49 8.05
CA LEU A 92 -8.66 -4.20 9.49
C LEU A 92 -9.74 -5.03 10.21
N SER A 93 -10.92 -5.16 9.63
CA SER A 93 -11.99 -6.02 10.14
C SER A 93 -11.58 -7.51 10.14
N ALA A 94 -10.71 -7.90 9.21
CA ALA A 94 -10.12 -9.24 9.14
C ALA A 94 -8.89 -9.43 10.06
N GLY A 95 -8.54 -8.43 10.88
CA GLY A 95 -7.49 -8.52 11.91
C GLY A 95 -6.10 -8.05 11.48
N PHE A 96 -5.98 -7.26 10.41
CA PHE A 96 -4.70 -6.66 10.01
C PHE A 96 -4.13 -5.77 11.12
N SER A 97 -2.85 -5.95 11.43
CA SER A 97 -2.13 -5.20 12.47
C SER A 97 -0.75 -4.70 12.01
N GLY A 98 -0.51 -4.73 10.70
CA GLY A 98 0.75 -4.33 10.10
C GLY A 98 0.83 -2.84 9.76
N THR A 99 1.73 -2.51 8.83
CA THR A 99 1.88 -1.15 8.29
C THR A 99 1.11 -1.00 6.97
N ILE A 100 0.37 0.09 6.80
CA ILE A 100 -0.28 0.42 5.52
C ILE A 100 0.52 1.51 4.81
N ILE A 101 0.86 1.27 3.56
CA ILE A 101 1.52 2.22 2.67
C ILE A 101 0.56 2.53 1.53
N ASP A 102 0.05 3.75 1.50
CA ASP A 102 -0.85 4.18 0.44
C ASP A 102 -0.09 4.91 -0.67
N MET A 103 -0.09 4.30 -1.86
CA MET A 103 0.49 4.81 -3.10
C MET A 103 -0.61 5.17 -4.13
N SER A 104 -1.85 5.27 -3.70
CA SER A 104 -3.00 5.56 -4.54
C SER A 104 -3.02 7.02 -4.99
N SER A 105 -3.68 7.29 -6.10
CA SER A 105 -3.91 8.66 -6.59
C SER A 105 -5.14 9.27 -5.91
N CYS A 106 -5.11 9.45 -4.59
CA CYS A 106 -6.20 10.05 -3.82
C CYS A 106 -5.85 11.47 -3.37
N HIS A 107 -6.88 12.30 -3.09
CA HIS A 107 -6.65 13.65 -2.60
C HIS A 107 -5.96 13.58 -1.22
N PRO A 108 -4.92 14.39 -0.93
CA PRO A 108 -4.16 14.29 0.32
C PRO A 108 -5.01 14.35 1.59
N GLN A 109 -6.10 15.12 1.54
CA GLN A 109 -7.06 15.23 2.64
C GLN A 109 -7.78 13.91 2.95
N ASP A 110 -8.07 13.09 1.93
CA ASP A 110 -8.75 11.80 2.08
C ASP A 110 -7.82 10.79 2.77
N SER A 111 -6.54 10.78 2.36
CA SER A 111 -5.49 9.98 2.99
C SER A 111 -5.31 10.31 4.46
N LEU A 112 -5.23 11.61 4.80
CA LEU A 112 -5.05 12.07 6.18
C LEU A 112 -6.25 11.74 7.05
N SER A 113 -7.47 12.00 6.55
CA SER A 113 -8.71 11.67 7.28
C SER A 113 -8.82 10.17 7.52
N LEU A 114 -8.41 9.35 6.55
CA LEU A 114 -8.39 7.89 6.70
C LEU A 114 -7.34 7.43 7.73
N ALA A 115 -6.15 8.03 7.75
CA ALA A 115 -5.14 7.71 8.74
C ALA A 115 -5.63 8.02 10.16
N ASP A 116 -6.21 9.20 10.37
CA ASP A 116 -6.77 9.59 11.67
C ASP A 116 -7.87 8.61 12.12
N ASP A 117 -8.78 8.24 11.20
CA ASP A 117 -9.83 7.26 11.46
C ASP A 117 -9.30 5.87 11.83
N ILE A 118 -8.25 5.40 11.15
CA ILE A 118 -7.66 4.06 11.35
C ILE A 118 -6.84 4.02 12.63
N THR A 119 -5.96 5.00 12.85
CA THR A 119 -5.09 5.05 14.04
C THR A 119 -5.91 5.23 15.33
N ALA A 120 -7.06 5.91 15.26
CA ALA A 120 -8.00 5.97 16.38
C ALA A 120 -8.64 4.61 16.73
N ARG A 121 -8.66 3.65 15.78
CA ARG A 121 -9.33 2.35 15.93
C ARG A 121 -8.35 1.20 16.19
N VAL A 122 -7.11 1.30 15.70
CA VAL A 122 -6.15 0.19 15.68
C VAL A 122 -4.70 0.72 15.73
N ALA A 123 -3.78 -0.02 16.35
CA ALA A 123 -2.36 0.33 16.38
C ALA A 123 -1.68 0.04 15.02
N VAL A 124 -2.00 0.83 14.00
CA VAL A 124 -1.49 0.72 12.63
C VAL A 124 -0.68 1.97 12.30
N SER A 125 0.49 1.77 11.69
CA SER A 125 1.29 2.86 11.12
C SER A 125 0.87 3.07 9.66
N SER A 126 0.51 4.30 9.30
CA SER A 126 0.19 4.70 7.92
C SER A 126 1.30 5.57 7.34
N MET A 127 1.64 5.35 6.07
CA MET A 127 2.54 6.22 5.31
C MET A 127 1.91 6.52 3.95
N HIS A 128 1.84 7.79 3.57
CA HIS A 128 1.18 8.24 2.34
C HIS A 128 2.21 8.77 1.34
N LEU A 129 2.17 8.25 0.12
CA LEU A 129 2.98 8.73 -0.99
C LEU A 129 2.07 9.17 -2.13
N TYR A 130 1.97 10.49 -2.32
CA TYR A 130 1.19 11.06 -3.41
C TYR A 130 1.97 10.98 -4.73
N LEU A 131 1.51 10.13 -5.65
CA LEU A 131 2.00 10.10 -7.03
C LEU A 131 1.08 11.00 -7.87
N GLY A 132 1.38 12.30 -7.91
CA GLY A 132 0.60 13.26 -8.67
C GLY A 132 0.59 12.92 -10.16
N CYS A 133 -0.58 12.54 -10.69
CA CYS A 133 -0.83 12.54 -12.12
C CYS A 133 -1.01 13.99 -12.59
N GLY A 134 -0.22 14.44 -13.57
CA GLY A 134 -0.12 15.84 -13.96
C GLY A 134 -1.45 16.56 -14.21
N GLN A 135 -1.79 17.48 -13.33
CA GLN A 135 -2.59 18.67 -13.67
C GLN A 135 -1.75 19.90 -13.38
N SER A 136 -1.16 20.45 -14.43
CA SER A 136 -0.11 21.46 -14.40
C SER A 136 -0.59 22.88 -14.04
N HIS A 137 -1.72 23.06 -13.33
CA HIS A 137 -2.24 24.42 -13.11
C HIS A 137 -2.79 24.82 -11.73
N GLN A 138 -2.71 24.01 -10.66
CA GLN A 138 -3.35 24.45 -9.40
C GLN A 138 -2.68 24.14 -8.06
N CYS A 139 -1.48 23.56 -8.04
CA CYS A 139 -0.81 23.28 -6.78
C CYS A 139 0.58 23.96 -6.79
N ARG A 140 0.70 25.16 -6.21
CA ARG A 140 2.00 25.71 -5.81
C ARG A 140 2.25 25.37 -4.35
N ALA A 141 3.45 24.88 -4.06
CA ALA A 141 3.91 24.72 -2.69
C ALA A 141 4.52 26.04 -2.23
N ASP A 142 3.97 26.61 -1.16
CA ASP A 142 4.52 27.77 -0.47
C ASP A 142 5.12 27.30 0.87
N ASP A 143 5.93 28.14 1.52
CA ASP A 143 6.59 27.86 2.81
C ASP A 143 5.62 27.51 3.97
N HIS A 144 4.30 27.56 3.72
CA HIS A 144 3.23 27.26 4.67
C HIS A 144 2.37 26.05 4.28
N GLY A 145 2.82 25.22 3.33
CA GLY A 145 2.13 24.01 2.89
C GLY A 145 1.12 24.21 1.76
N TRP A 146 0.61 23.10 1.23
CA TRP A 146 -0.27 23.07 0.05
C TRP A 146 -1.63 23.73 0.34
N ARG A 147 -1.96 24.78 -0.40
CA ARG A 147 -3.31 25.38 -0.42
C ARG A 147 -3.93 25.20 -1.80
N GLN A 148 -5.24 24.92 -1.83
CA GLN A 148 -6.03 24.95 -3.06
C GLN A 148 -6.19 26.41 -3.51
N GLY A 149 -5.98 26.66 -4.81
CA GLY A 149 -6.33 27.92 -5.48
C GLY A 149 -7.74 27.90 -6.05
#